data_AF-A0A6A6RQU1-F1
#
_entry.id   AF-A0A6A6RQU1-F1
#
_cell.length_a   1.000
_cell.length_b   1.000
_cell.length_c   1.000
_cell.angle_alpha   90.00
_cell.angle_beta   90.00
_cell.angle_gamma   90.00
#
_symmetry.space_group_name_H-M   'P 1'
#
loop_
_entity.id
_entity.type
_entity.pdbx_description
1 polymer ?
#
loop_
_entity_poly.entity_id
_entity_poly.type
_entity_poly.pdbx_seq_one_letter_code
_entity_poly.pdbx_strand_id
1 'polypeptide(L)'
;MRFSFPVVALFAASVLALDFSGAPACAQTCFIDSEGVADCDPNATEFTCFCADNNFYNAVYTCVRATCSQEDALVALAWHDTVCPS
;
A
#
# COMPACT_ATOMS: atom_id res chain seq x y z
N MET A 1 17.75 46.61 -14.69
CA MET A 1 17.93 45.17 -14.41
C MET A 1 16.54 44.55 -14.28
N ARG A 2 16.07 43.87 -15.33
CA ARG A 2 14.76 43.20 -15.35
C ARG A 2 14.98 41.79 -14.79
N PHE A 3 14.68 41.58 -13.51
CA PHE A 3 14.71 40.24 -12.92
C PHE A 3 13.48 39.47 -13.39
N SER A 4 13.65 38.73 -14.49
CA SER A 4 12.70 37.72 -14.91
C SER A 4 12.94 36.47 -14.06
N PHE A 5 12.11 36.26 -13.04
CA PHE A 5 12.06 34.99 -12.31
C PHE A 5 11.11 34.06 -13.06
N PRO A 6 11.58 32.93 -13.63
CA PRO A 6 10.68 31.95 -14.21
C PRO A 6 9.87 31.31 -13.07
N VAL A 7 8.54 31.42 -13.18
CA VAL A 7 7.60 30.77 -12.26
C VAL A 7 7.70 29.27 -12.51
N VAL A 8 8.41 28.57 -11.62
CA VAL A 8 8.44 27.11 -11.60
C VAL A 8 7.11 26.65 -11.00
N ALA A 9 6.17 26.25 -11.86
CA ALA A 9 4.94 25.60 -11.44
C ALA A 9 5.27 24.18 -10.96
N LEU A 10 5.39 24.01 -9.65
CA LEU A 10 5.44 22.71 -8.98
C LEU A 10 4.05 22.06 -9.10
N PHE A 11 3.87 21.16 -10.06
CA PHE A 11 2.74 20.25 -10.06
C PHE A 11 2.92 19.27 -8.91
N ALA A 12 2.16 19.45 -7.83
CA ALA A 12 1.99 18.42 -6.82
C ALA A 12 1.22 17.27 -7.46
N ALA A 13 1.93 16.24 -7.93
CA ALA A 13 1.32 14.97 -8.25
C ALA A 13 0.79 14.38 -6.95
N SER A 14 -0.51 14.50 -6.72
CA SER A 14 -1.20 13.70 -5.72
C SER A 14 -1.12 12.24 -6.19
N VAL A 15 -0.09 11.53 -5.73
CA VAL A 15 -0.03 10.07 -5.83
C VAL A 15 -1.24 9.59 -5.03
N LEU A 16 -2.26 9.10 -5.74
CA LEU A 16 -3.35 8.40 -5.10
C LEU A 16 -2.78 7.03 -4.70
N ALA A 17 -2.28 6.94 -3.47
CA ALA A 17 -1.78 5.70 -2.89
C ALA A 17 -2.95 4.84 -2.41
N LEU A 18 -2.73 3.53 -2.36
CA LEU A 18 -3.67 2.61 -1.71
C LEU A 18 -3.85 3.00 -0.24
N ASP A 19 -5.11 3.03 0.20
CA ASP A 19 -5.43 3.40 1.57
C ASP A 19 -5.48 2.17 2.48
N PHE A 20 -4.36 1.85 3.11
CA PHE A 20 -4.27 0.75 4.09
C PHE A 20 -4.81 1.15 5.49
N SER A 21 -5.40 2.33 5.65
CA SER A 21 -5.80 2.86 6.96
C SER A 21 -6.79 1.97 7.73
N GLY A 22 -7.55 1.12 7.02
CA GLY A 22 -8.46 0.13 7.61
C GLY A 22 -7.79 -1.14 8.14
N ALA A 23 -6.54 -1.41 7.77
CA ALA A 23 -5.76 -2.55 8.29
C ALA A 23 -5.25 -2.25 9.72
N PRO A 24 -4.96 -3.28 10.54
CA PRO A 24 -4.32 -3.07 11.84
C PRO A 24 -2.95 -2.41 11.65
N ALA A 25 -2.58 -1.50 12.56
CA ALA A 25 -1.40 -0.64 12.42
C ALA A 25 -0.09 -1.43 12.19
N CYS A 26 0.03 -2.63 12.76
CA CYS A 26 1.19 -3.48 12.51
C CYS A 26 1.26 -3.97 11.05
N ALA A 27 0.12 -4.33 10.46
CA ALA A 27 0.06 -4.81 9.08
C ALA A 27 0.19 -3.67 8.06
N GLN A 28 -0.21 -2.43 8.41
CA GLN A 28 -0.08 -1.27 7.53
C GLN A 28 1.35 -1.08 7.01
N THR A 29 2.34 -1.14 7.91
CA THR A 29 3.75 -1.04 7.52
C THR A 29 4.16 -2.18 6.59
N CYS A 30 3.68 -3.41 6.87
CA CYS A 30 3.95 -4.56 6.01
C CYS A 30 3.36 -4.41 4.61
N PHE A 31 2.17 -3.79 4.48
CA PHE A 31 1.59 -3.49 3.18
C PHE A 31 2.46 -2.50 2.40
N ILE A 32 2.77 -1.35 3.02
CA ILE A 32 3.57 -0.27 2.41
C ILE A 32 4.95 -0.78 1.97
N ASP A 33 5.63 -1.53 2.84
CA ASP A 33 6.97 -2.07 2.54
C ASP A 33 6.94 -3.11 1.42
N SER A 34 5.79 -3.75 1.19
CA SER A 34 5.62 -4.78 0.17
C SER A 34 5.13 -4.22 -1.17
N GLU A 35 4.69 -2.96 -1.26
CA GLU A 35 4.17 -2.40 -2.52
C GLU A 35 5.18 -2.47 -3.66
N GLY A 36 6.47 -2.29 -3.35
CA GLY A 36 7.54 -2.32 -4.33
C GLY A 36 7.87 -3.71 -4.91
N VAL A 37 7.29 -4.78 -4.36
CA VAL A 37 7.45 -6.15 -4.90
C VAL A 37 6.26 -6.62 -5.74
N ALA A 38 5.17 -5.86 -5.74
CA ALA A 38 4.01 -6.15 -6.58
C ALA A 38 4.31 -5.82 -8.05
N ASP A 39 3.75 -6.60 -8.98
CA ASP A 39 3.76 -6.28 -10.41
C ASP A 39 2.64 -5.26 -10.78
N CYS A 40 2.07 -4.61 -9.77
CA CYS A 40 0.96 -3.68 -9.88
C CYS A 40 1.40 -2.24 -10.14
N ASP A 41 0.50 -1.43 -10.69
CA ASP A 41 0.74 0.01 -10.83
C ASP A 41 0.90 0.62 -9.42
N PRO A 42 2.04 1.28 -9.11
CA PRO A 42 2.23 1.94 -7.83
C PRO A 42 1.30 3.14 -7.61
N ASN A 43 0.58 3.58 -8.65
CA ASN A 43 -0.45 4.62 -8.58
C ASN A 43 -1.87 4.03 -8.63
N ALA A 44 -2.01 2.71 -8.46
CA ALA A 44 -3.31 2.10 -8.36
C ALA A 44 -4.06 2.64 -7.15
N THR A 45 -5.34 2.90 -7.36
CA THR A 45 -6.26 3.37 -6.30
C THR A 45 -7.16 2.27 -5.77
N GLU A 46 -7.12 1.12 -6.44
CA GLU A 46 -7.96 -0.04 -6.17
C GLU A 46 -7.08 -1.23 -5.82
N PHE A 47 -7.50 -2.01 -4.83
CA PHE A 47 -6.75 -3.18 -4.36
C PHE A 47 -6.76 -4.34 -5.37
N THR A 48 -7.57 -4.31 -6.42
CA THR A 48 -7.81 -5.45 -7.33
C THR A 48 -6.53 -6.08 -7.88
N CYS A 49 -5.56 -5.28 -8.28
CA CYS A 49 -4.27 -5.81 -8.76
C CYS A 49 -3.49 -6.45 -7.61
N PHE A 50 -3.35 -5.75 -6.49
CA PHE A 50 -2.58 -6.20 -5.34
C PHE A 50 -3.17 -7.46 -4.70
N CYS A 51 -4.49 -7.61 -4.72
CA CYS A 51 -5.20 -8.82 -4.30
C CYS A 51 -4.90 -10.02 -5.21
N ALA A 52 -4.66 -9.78 -6.50
CA ALA A 52 -4.32 -10.83 -7.47
C ALA A 52 -2.81 -11.15 -7.50
N ASP A 53 -1.97 -10.28 -6.92
CA ASP A 53 -0.54 -10.40 -6.92
C ASP A 53 -0.04 -11.30 -5.78
N ASN A 54 0.39 -12.51 -6.15
CA ASN A 54 0.92 -13.47 -5.19
C ASN A 54 2.25 -13.04 -4.55
N ASN A 55 3.07 -12.21 -5.21
CA ASN A 55 4.35 -11.78 -4.68
C ASN A 55 4.12 -10.80 -3.52
N PHE A 56 3.23 -9.83 -3.74
CA PHE A 56 2.73 -8.89 -2.74
C PHE A 56 2.10 -9.63 -1.56
N TYR A 57 1.14 -10.52 -1.83
CA TYR A 57 0.48 -11.29 -0.77
C TYR A 57 1.48 -12.07 0.09
N ASN A 58 2.43 -12.77 -0.53
CA ASN A 58 3.43 -13.55 0.20
C ASN A 58 4.39 -12.67 1.01
N ALA A 59 4.78 -11.51 0.47
CA ALA A 59 5.64 -10.55 1.17
C ALA A 59 4.93 -9.97 2.40
N VAL A 60 3.69 -9.50 2.24
CA VAL A 60 2.85 -9.02 3.34
C VAL A 60 2.64 -10.11 4.38
N TYR A 61 2.21 -11.30 3.97
CA TYR A 61 1.97 -12.41 4.88
C TYR A 61 3.22 -12.77 5.68
N THR A 62 4.38 -12.84 5.04
CA THR A 62 5.66 -13.11 5.70
C THR A 62 6.01 -12.01 6.70
N CYS A 63 5.84 -10.75 6.32
CA CYS A 63 6.06 -9.61 7.20
C CYS A 63 5.14 -9.66 8.42
N VAL A 64 3.83 -9.77 8.21
CA VAL A 64 2.81 -9.80 9.28
C VAL A 64 3.08 -10.93 10.26
N ARG A 65 3.46 -12.12 9.79
CA ARG A 65 3.79 -13.24 10.68
C ARG A 65 5.07 -13.02 11.49
N ALA A 66 6.01 -12.21 10.98
CA ALA A 66 7.28 -11.95 11.65
C ALA A 66 7.20 -10.77 12.63
N THR A 67 6.37 -9.77 12.34
CA THR A 67 6.32 -8.50 13.08
C THR A 67 5.08 -8.36 13.97
N CYS A 68 3.95 -8.93 13.56
CA CYS A 68 2.68 -8.72 14.23
C CYS A 68 2.33 -9.80 15.24
N SER A 69 1.51 -9.43 16.22
CA SER A 69 0.90 -10.40 17.11
C SER A 69 -0.03 -11.34 16.33
N GLN A 70 -0.32 -12.52 16.90
CA GLN A 70 -1.26 -13.44 16.27
C GLN A 70 -2.68 -12.84 16.14
N GLU A 71 -3.07 -11.99 17.08
CA GLU A 71 -4.36 -11.29 17.04
C GLU A 71 -4.40 -10.27 15.89
N ASP A 72 -3.36 -9.45 15.74
CA ASP A 72 -3.24 -8.50 14.65
C ASP A 72 -3.18 -9.19 13.28
N ALA A 73 -2.52 -10.35 13.19
CA ALA A 73 -2.47 -11.13 11.96
C ALA A 73 -3.86 -11.65 11.54
N LEU A 74 -4.69 -12.06 12.49
CA LEU A 74 -6.07 -12.47 12.21
C LEU A 74 -6.95 -11.28 11.80
N VAL A 75 -6.79 -10.13 12.45
CA VAL A 75 -7.49 -8.90 12.07
C VAL A 75 -7.06 -8.43 10.68
N ALA A 76 -5.77 -8.52 10.35
CA ALA A 76 -5.25 -8.19 9.02
C ALA A 76 -5.82 -9.11 7.93
N LEU A 77 -5.93 -10.40 8.22
CA LEU A 77 -6.55 -11.36 7.30
C LEU A 77 -8.04 -11.07 7.10
N ALA A 78 -8.77 -10.81 8.18
CA ALA A 78 -10.19 -10.44 8.09
C ALA A 78 -10.38 -9.16 7.28
N TRP A 79 -9.52 -8.15 7.50
CA TRP A 79 -9.52 -6.92 6.71
C TRP A 79 -9.20 -7.19 5.23
N HIS A 80 -8.17 -7.99 4.95
CA HIS A 80 -7.83 -8.43 3.60
C HIS A 80 -9.05 -9.03 2.88
N ASP A 81 -9.79 -9.92 3.51
CA ASP A 81 -10.97 -10.56 2.91
C ASP A 81 -12.11 -9.56 2.63
N THR A 82 -12.15 -8.41 3.31
CA THR A 82 -13.11 -7.34 3.00
C THR A 82 -12.72 -6.51 1.79
N VAL A 83 -11.42 -6.31 1.55
CA VAL A 83 -10.89 -5.48 0.45
C VAL A 83 -10.56 -6.30 -0.81
N CYS A 84 -10.28 -7.59 -0.64
CA CYS A 84 -10.01 -8.57 -1.68
C CYS A 84 -11.15 -9.60 -1.77
N PRO A 85 -12.35 -9.19 -2.23
CA PRO A 85 -13.44 -10.13 -2.43
C PRO A 85 -13.07 -11.16 -3.52
N SER A 86 -13.30 -12.43 -3.20
CA SER A 86 -13.09 -13.59 -4.09
C SER A 86 -13.90 -13.53 -5.38
#